data_AF-A0A3P3XUF5-F1
#
_entry.id   AF-A0A3P3XUF5-F1
#
_cell.length_a   1.000
_cell.length_b   1.000
_cell.length_c   1.000
_cell.angle_alpha   90.00
_cell.angle_beta   90.00
_cell.angle_gamma   90.00
#
_symmetry.space_group_name_H-M   'P 1'
#
loop_
_entity.id
_entity.type
_entity.pdbx_description
1 polymer ?
#
loop_
_entity_poly.entity_id
_entity_poly.type
_entity_poly.pdbx_seq_one_letter_code
_entity_poly.pdbx_strand_id
1 'polypeptide(L)'
;MTVGELQEQIFPSAEGLERALKAALRASQTISPALRPRAPGIASPGGLVQLSHQKPCILVPDLHARPAFIDALLRTEFPDLGEPLHSALEDDRVSLLFLGDILHAEGEEAARRWISAYKRLAAARDDHAILSPEMDEEMGLSLEALLKVIDLVCRFPNSVFCLKGNHDNVMNAADHGDFPFYKYADEGRMGALWFQLRYGPDIAQLVRRYELSLPVAAVGENYCASHAEPALPLSRSAIIAYFEHPEVVQALIWTANAEAKEGSVA
;
A
#
# COMPACT_ATOMS: atom_id res chain seq x y z
N MET A 1 -31.99 -17.49 24.07
CA MET A 1 -31.31 -16.64 23.08
C MET A 1 -30.39 -15.72 23.85
N THR A 2 -29.10 -16.06 23.90
CA THR A 2 -28.10 -15.28 24.62
C THR A 2 -27.73 -14.07 23.79
N VAL A 3 -27.86 -12.89 24.41
CA VAL A 3 -27.36 -11.61 23.91
C VAL A 3 -25.83 -11.70 23.99
N GLY A 4 -25.21 -12.26 22.95
CA GLY A 4 -23.80 -12.06 22.68
C GLY A 4 -23.67 -10.65 22.14
N GLU A 5 -22.95 -9.82 22.87
CA GLU A 5 -22.55 -8.47 22.46
C GLU A 5 -22.02 -8.54 21.02
N LEU A 6 -22.74 -7.93 20.08
CA LEU A 6 -22.22 -7.64 18.76
C LEU A 6 -21.12 -6.59 18.96
N GLN A 7 -19.92 -7.03 19.31
CA GLN A 7 -18.73 -6.21 19.11
C GLN A 7 -18.71 -5.86 17.63
N GLU A 8 -18.81 -4.57 17.32
CA GLU A 8 -18.61 -4.09 15.96
C GLU A 8 -17.25 -4.60 15.48
N GLN A 9 -17.27 -5.33 14.38
CA GLN A 9 -16.05 -5.86 13.78
C GLN A 9 -15.19 -4.67 13.31
N ILE A 10 -14.03 -4.49 13.93
CA ILE A 10 -13.11 -3.35 13.68
C ILE A 10 -12.31 -3.54 12.37
N PHE A 11 -12.52 -4.66 11.67
CA PHE A 11 -11.85 -5.05 10.44
C PHE A 11 -12.87 -5.63 9.44
N PRO A 12 -12.62 -5.59 8.13
CA PRO A 12 -13.60 -6.00 7.12
C PRO A 12 -13.92 -7.50 7.19
N SER A 13 -15.11 -7.87 6.70
CA SER A 13 -15.43 -9.28 6.46
C SER A 13 -14.54 -9.87 5.36
N ALA A 14 -14.35 -11.19 5.40
CA ALA A 14 -13.59 -11.93 4.39
C ALA A 14 -14.11 -11.64 2.96
N GLU A 15 -15.42 -11.69 2.77
CA GLU A 15 -16.07 -11.40 1.49
C GLU A 15 -15.84 -9.94 1.05
N GLY A 16 -15.92 -8.99 2.00
CA GLY A 16 -15.69 -7.57 1.73
C GLY A 16 -14.27 -7.30 1.25
N LEU A 17 -13.27 -7.85 1.95
CA LEU A 17 -11.86 -7.72 1.60
C LEU A 17 -11.56 -8.39 0.24
N GLU A 18 -12.06 -9.62 0.03
CA GLU A 18 -11.89 -10.34 -1.22
C GLU A 18 -12.47 -9.56 -2.41
N ARG A 19 -13.68 -9.00 -2.24
CA ARG A 19 -14.34 -8.20 -3.27
C ARG A 19 -13.54 -6.96 -3.65
N ALA A 20 -13.01 -6.25 -2.65
CA ALA A 20 -12.21 -5.05 -2.85
C ALA A 20 -10.89 -5.36 -3.56
N LEU A 21 -10.13 -6.37 -3.11
CA LEU A 21 -8.87 -6.79 -3.74
C LEU A 21 -9.08 -7.22 -5.20
N LYS A 22 -10.14 -8.00 -5.47
CA LYS A 22 -10.52 -8.38 -6.84
C LYS A 22 -10.92 -7.18 -7.69
N ALA A 23 -11.59 -6.18 -7.11
CA ALA A 23 -11.94 -4.95 -7.82
C ALA A 23 -10.70 -4.16 -8.22
N ALA A 24 -9.75 -3.97 -7.29
CA ALA A 24 -8.49 -3.30 -7.57
C ALA A 24 -7.68 -3.99 -8.68
N LEU A 25 -7.56 -5.33 -8.60
CA LEU A 25 -6.88 -6.12 -9.63
C LEU A 25 -7.55 -6.02 -11.00
N ARG A 26 -8.87 -5.86 -11.07
CA ARG A 26 -9.57 -5.61 -12.35
C ARG A 26 -9.39 -4.19 -12.84
N ALA A 27 -9.52 -3.20 -11.96
CA ALA A 27 -9.37 -1.79 -12.29
C ALA A 27 -7.99 -1.50 -12.87
N SER A 28 -6.93 -2.08 -12.28
CA SER A 28 -5.56 -1.92 -12.78
C SER A 28 -5.40 -2.39 -14.23
N GLN A 29 -6.08 -3.45 -14.64
CA GLN A 29 -6.02 -3.99 -16.01
C GLN A 29 -6.66 -3.07 -17.05
N THR A 30 -7.61 -2.23 -16.62
CA THR A 30 -8.31 -1.25 -17.47
C THR A 30 -7.58 0.07 -17.64
N ILE A 31 -6.52 0.32 -16.86
CA ILE A 31 -5.70 1.53 -16.99
C ILE A 31 -5.05 1.55 -18.38
N SER A 32 -5.12 2.70 -19.04
CA SER A 32 -4.54 2.90 -20.36
C SER A 32 -3.03 2.59 -20.35
N PRO A 33 -2.49 1.88 -21.35
CA PRO A 33 -1.04 1.71 -21.50
C PRO A 33 -0.25 3.01 -21.63
N ALA A 34 -0.91 4.13 -21.96
CA ALA A 34 -0.29 5.46 -21.94
C ALA A 34 -0.04 5.98 -20.52
N LEU A 35 -0.90 5.60 -19.55
CA LEU A 35 -0.75 5.96 -18.14
C LEU A 35 0.03 4.90 -17.37
N ARG A 36 -0.13 3.62 -17.72
CA ARG A 36 0.58 2.52 -17.07
C ARG A 36 1.05 1.52 -18.14
N PRO A 37 2.25 1.76 -18.74
CA PRO A 37 2.77 0.90 -19.79
C PRO A 37 2.77 -0.56 -19.39
N ARG A 38 2.31 -1.43 -20.29
CA ARG A 38 2.35 -2.87 -20.06
C ARG A 38 3.78 -3.35 -20.15
N ALA A 39 4.07 -4.36 -19.34
CA ALA A 39 5.36 -4.96 -19.43
C ALA A 39 5.51 -5.89 -20.64
N PRO A 40 6.73 -6.06 -21.17
CA PRO A 40 6.97 -6.98 -22.28
C PRO A 40 6.53 -8.40 -21.92
N GLY A 41 5.91 -9.11 -22.87
CA GLY A 41 5.62 -10.54 -22.74
C GLY A 41 4.47 -10.92 -21.80
N ILE A 42 3.90 -9.98 -21.04
CA ILE A 42 2.77 -10.23 -20.14
C ILE A 42 1.60 -9.28 -20.41
N ALA A 43 0.38 -9.75 -20.17
CA ALA A 43 -0.81 -8.94 -20.34
C ALA A 43 -0.99 -7.89 -19.22
N SER A 44 -0.24 -7.96 -18.11
CA SER A 44 -0.43 -7.07 -16.96
C SER A 44 0.20 -5.67 -17.16
N PRO A 45 -0.36 -4.64 -16.51
CA PRO A 45 0.30 -3.33 -16.39
C PRO A 45 1.67 -3.46 -15.70
N GLY A 46 2.65 -2.69 -16.16
CA GLY A 46 4.00 -2.68 -15.63
C GLY A 46 4.15 -1.82 -14.35
N GLY A 47 5.41 -1.60 -13.96
CA GLY A 47 5.78 -0.93 -12.71
C GLY A 47 5.77 0.59 -12.74
N LEU A 48 5.57 1.20 -13.91
CA LEU A 48 5.65 2.64 -14.11
C LEU A 48 4.26 3.26 -14.28
N VAL A 49 3.98 4.34 -13.55
CA VAL A 49 2.88 5.26 -13.80
C VAL A 49 3.40 6.51 -14.53
N GLN A 50 2.72 6.92 -15.59
CA GLN A 50 2.94 8.17 -16.30
C GLN A 50 1.81 9.12 -15.96
N LEU A 51 2.10 10.11 -15.12
CA LEU A 51 1.12 11.10 -14.72
C LEU A 51 0.89 12.12 -15.83
N SER A 52 -0.32 12.63 -15.94
CA SER A 52 -0.65 13.64 -16.93
C SER A 52 0.01 14.97 -16.60
N HIS A 53 0.69 15.58 -17.57
CA HIS A 53 1.24 16.94 -17.46
C HIS A 53 0.15 18.03 -17.44
N GLN A 54 -1.10 17.67 -17.73
CA GLN A 54 -2.22 18.61 -17.76
C GLN A 54 -2.92 18.76 -16.41
N LYS A 55 -2.55 17.95 -15.40
CA LYS A 55 -3.17 17.93 -14.08
C LYS A 55 -2.12 18.20 -13.02
N PRO A 56 -2.36 19.09 -12.04
CA PRO A 56 -1.54 19.09 -10.82
C PRO A 56 -1.61 17.72 -10.15
N CYS A 57 -0.55 17.34 -9.45
CA CYS A 57 -0.49 16.10 -8.69
C CYS A 57 -0.26 16.38 -7.21
N ILE A 58 -1.14 15.85 -6.36
CA ILE A 58 -0.94 15.77 -4.92
C ILE A 58 -0.17 14.49 -4.62
N LEU A 59 1.04 14.66 -4.07
CA LEU A 59 1.87 13.56 -3.59
C LEU A 59 1.58 13.30 -2.12
N VAL A 60 1.29 12.04 -1.79
CA VAL A 60 1.01 11.58 -0.43
C VAL A 60 2.10 10.62 0.00
N PRO A 61 2.87 10.94 1.05
CA PRO A 61 3.87 10.03 1.60
C PRO A 61 3.21 8.86 2.34
N ASP A 62 4.00 8.11 3.11
CA ASP A 62 3.60 6.91 3.85
C ASP A 62 2.26 7.10 4.58
N LEU A 63 1.38 6.11 4.48
CA LEU A 63 0.07 6.17 5.13
C LEU A 63 0.10 5.57 6.53
N HIS A 64 0.83 4.45 6.73
CA HIS A 64 0.97 3.71 7.99
C HIS A 64 -0.34 3.61 8.77
N ALA A 65 -1.34 2.97 8.16
CA ALA A 65 -2.63 2.68 8.78
C ALA A 65 -3.36 3.92 9.34
N ARG A 66 -3.32 5.05 8.62
CA ARG A 66 -4.04 6.29 8.97
C ARG A 66 -5.27 6.52 8.08
N PRO A 67 -6.36 5.76 8.23
CA PRO A 67 -7.56 5.92 7.40
C PRO A 67 -8.20 7.32 7.53
N ALA A 68 -8.18 7.90 8.73
CA ALA A 68 -8.71 9.25 8.97
C ALA A 68 -7.92 10.36 8.24
N PHE A 69 -6.63 10.14 7.97
CA PHE A 69 -5.83 11.07 7.18
C PHE A 69 -6.31 11.12 5.73
N ILE A 70 -6.67 9.98 5.14
CA ILE A 70 -7.25 9.92 3.79
C ILE A 70 -8.56 10.72 3.74
N ASP A 71 -9.41 10.58 4.75
CA ASP A 71 -10.67 11.32 4.84
C ASP A 71 -10.45 12.83 4.96
N ALA A 72 -9.47 13.25 5.78
CA ALA A 72 -9.10 14.65 5.91
C ALA A 72 -8.51 15.21 4.60
N LEU A 73 -7.66 14.43 3.94
CA LEU A 73 -7.05 14.77 2.66
C LEU A 73 -8.11 15.04 1.58
N LEU A 74 -9.11 14.16 1.46
CA LEU A 74 -10.18 14.29 0.47
C LEU A 74 -11.06 15.54 0.69
N ARG A 75 -11.20 15.99 1.94
CA ARG A 75 -11.94 17.22 2.31
C ARG A 75 -11.09 18.48 2.23
N THR A 76 -9.78 18.36 2.02
CA THR A 76 -8.87 19.50 2.02
C THR A 76 -9.05 20.30 0.73
N GLU A 77 -9.22 21.61 0.87
CA GLU A 77 -9.16 22.55 -0.25
C GLU A 77 -7.71 23.01 -0.43
N PHE A 78 -7.08 22.58 -1.51
CA PHE A 78 -5.73 23.01 -1.84
C PHE A 78 -5.78 24.40 -2.50
N PRO A 79 -4.84 25.31 -2.19
CA PRO A 79 -4.84 26.68 -2.72
C PRO A 79 -4.99 26.76 -4.25
N ASP A 80 -4.38 25.83 -4.99
CA ASP A 80 -4.39 25.83 -6.46
C ASP A 80 -5.62 25.15 -7.08
N LEU A 81 -6.42 24.43 -6.28
CA LEU A 81 -7.63 23.73 -6.75
C LEU A 81 -8.89 24.57 -6.59
N GLY A 82 -8.96 25.38 -5.53
CA GLY A 82 -10.11 26.23 -5.20
C GLY A 82 -11.37 25.47 -4.76
N GLU A 83 -11.27 24.16 -4.52
CA GLU A 83 -12.34 23.27 -4.09
C GLU A 83 -11.74 22.07 -3.32
N PRO A 84 -12.57 21.25 -2.64
CA PRO A 84 -12.10 20.04 -1.99
C PRO A 84 -11.47 19.05 -2.99
N LEU A 85 -10.39 18.38 -2.58
CA LEU A 85 -9.69 17.41 -3.42
C LEU A 85 -10.62 16.36 -4.04
N HIS A 86 -11.61 15.89 -3.27
CA HIS A 86 -12.60 14.93 -3.75
C HIS A 86 -13.38 15.44 -4.98
N SER A 87 -13.83 16.70 -5.00
CA SER A 87 -14.53 17.29 -6.14
C SER A 87 -13.61 17.43 -7.35
N ALA A 88 -12.36 17.85 -7.15
CA ALA A 88 -11.39 17.94 -8.23
C ALA A 88 -11.03 16.58 -8.85
N LEU A 89 -11.08 15.50 -8.06
CA LEU A 89 -10.91 14.11 -8.53
C LEU A 89 -12.13 13.64 -9.35
N GLU A 90 -13.35 14.00 -8.95
CA GLU A 90 -14.58 13.69 -9.70
C GLU A 90 -14.58 14.33 -11.09
N ASP A 91 -14.06 15.55 -11.20
CA ASP A 91 -13.93 16.28 -12.47
C ASP A 91 -12.66 15.91 -13.25
N ASP A 92 -11.88 14.92 -12.80
CA ASP A 92 -10.65 14.46 -13.42
C ASP A 92 -9.59 15.58 -13.60
N ARG A 93 -9.59 16.60 -12.74
CA ARG A 93 -8.73 17.80 -12.86
C ARG A 93 -7.41 17.71 -12.11
N VAL A 94 -7.27 16.75 -11.21
CA VAL A 94 -6.09 16.56 -10.34
C VAL A 94 -5.70 15.10 -10.31
N SER A 95 -4.42 14.81 -10.13
CA SER A 95 -3.93 13.47 -9.83
C SER A 95 -3.56 13.35 -8.35
N LEU A 96 -3.80 12.18 -7.77
CA LEU A 96 -3.43 11.83 -6.40
C LEU A 96 -2.52 10.60 -6.45
N LEU A 97 -1.30 10.73 -5.94
CA LEU A 97 -0.33 9.65 -5.91
C LEU A 97 0.04 9.33 -4.46
N PHE A 98 -0.32 8.13 -3.99
CA PHE A 98 0.21 7.57 -2.76
C PHE A 98 1.57 6.91 -3.03
N LEU A 99 2.57 7.21 -2.20
CA LEU A 99 3.92 6.64 -2.31
C LEU A 99 4.05 5.26 -1.65
N GLY A 100 2.96 4.67 -1.16
CA GLY A 100 2.92 3.34 -0.57
C GLY A 100 2.85 3.37 0.96
N ASP A 101 3.27 2.27 1.56
CA ASP A 101 3.27 2.04 3.01
C ASP A 101 1.90 2.28 3.61
N ILE A 102 0.93 1.53 3.09
CA ILE A 102 -0.48 1.61 3.51
C ILE A 102 -0.65 1.04 4.93
N LEU A 103 0.05 -0.06 5.20
CA LEU A 103 -0.15 -0.90 6.37
C LEU A 103 0.82 -0.56 7.50
N HIS A 104 0.57 -1.15 8.67
CA HIS A 104 1.44 -1.10 9.86
C HIS A 104 1.58 0.31 10.42
N ALA A 105 0.76 0.63 11.41
CA ALA A 105 0.73 1.93 12.06
C ALA A 105 2.07 2.26 12.74
N GLU A 106 2.36 3.55 12.77
CA GLU A 106 3.50 4.10 13.48
C GLU A 106 3.09 5.12 14.54
N GLY A 107 4.04 5.47 15.41
CA GLY A 107 3.85 6.38 16.52
C GLY A 107 3.66 5.67 17.85
N GLU A 108 3.52 6.45 18.92
CA GLU A 108 3.54 5.94 20.30
C GLU A 108 2.41 4.94 20.58
N GLU A 109 1.19 5.23 20.11
CA GLU A 109 0.04 4.35 20.30
C GLU A 109 0.18 3.02 19.55
N ALA A 110 0.67 3.07 18.30
CA ALA A 110 0.94 1.88 17.51
C ALA A 110 2.03 1.03 18.16
N ALA A 111 3.15 1.65 18.56
CA ALA A 111 4.22 0.95 19.27
C ALA A 111 3.71 0.25 20.53
N ARG A 112 2.81 0.88 21.29
CA ARG A 112 2.16 0.26 22.46
C ARG A 112 1.35 -0.98 22.07
N ARG A 113 0.55 -0.92 20.99
CA ARG A 113 -0.23 -2.08 20.50
C ARG A 113 0.68 -3.23 20.07
N TRP A 114 1.66 -2.94 19.22
CA TRP A 114 2.64 -3.92 18.73
C TRP A 114 3.38 -4.61 19.88
N ILE A 115 3.93 -3.84 20.82
CA ILE A 115 4.67 -4.38 21.97
C ILE A 115 3.75 -5.19 22.90
N SER A 116 2.51 -4.74 23.12
CA SER A 116 1.54 -5.47 23.96
C SER A 116 1.21 -6.84 23.35
N ALA A 117 0.87 -6.85 22.06
CA ALA A 117 0.56 -8.07 21.31
C ALA A 117 1.76 -9.04 21.28
N TYR A 118 2.96 -8.52 21.04
CA TYR A 118 4.19 -9.33 21.04
C TYR A 118 4.43 -10.01 22.39
N LYS A 119 4.32 -9.26 23.50
CA LYS A 119 4.46 -9.81 24.85
C LYS A 119 3.44 -10.90 25.13
N ARG A 120 2.18 -10.71 24.70
CA ARG A 120 1.12 -11.71 24.84
C ARG A 120 1.48 -12.98 24.06
N LEU A 121 1.86 -12.84 22.79
CA LEU A 121 2.25 -13.97 21.94
C LEU A 121 3.43 -14.75 22.53
N ALA A 122 4.48 -14.05 22.97
CA ALA A 122 5.67 -14.66 23.57
C ALA A 122 5.35 -15.42 24.88
N ALA A 123 4.42 -14.90 25.69
CA ALA A 123 4.01 -15.54 26.94
C ALA A 123 3.12 -16.78 26.73
N ALA A 124 2.23 -16.75 25.73
CA ALA A 124 1.25 -17.80 25.51
C ALA A 124 1.83 -19.10 24.92
N ARG A 125 2.92 -19.00 24.14
CA ARG A 125 3.47 -20.13 23.35
C ARG A 125 2.44 -20.80 22.42
N ASP A 126 1.43 -20.04 22.01
CA ASP A 126 0.38 -20.43 21.06
C ASP A 126 0.18 -19.27 20.09
N ASP A 127 0.24 -19.58 18.80
CA ASP A 127 0.09 -18.62 17.72
C ASP A 127 -1.29 -17.94 17.72
N HIS A 128 -2.34 -18.59 18.24
CA HIS A 128 -3.67 -17.97 18.36
C HIS A 128 -3.69 -16.78 19.32
N ALA A 129 -2.67 -16.62 20.18
CA ALA A 129 -2.56 -15.46 21.06
C ALA A 129 -2.36 -14.14 20.31
N ILE A 130 -2.02 -14.19 19.01
CA ILE A 130 -2.00 -13.00 18.14
C ILE A 130 -3.40 -12.43 17.94
N LEU A 131 -4.45 -13.26 17.97
CA LEU A 131 -5.84 -12.86 17.82
C LEU A 131 -6.29 -12.17 19.10
N SER A 132 -6.01 -10.87 19.19
CA SER A 132 -6.17 -10.12 20.40
C SER A 132 -6.57 -8.68 20.13
N PRO A 133 -7.17 -7.96 21.11
CA PRO A 133 -7.73 -6.62 20.86
C PRO A 133 -6.73 -5.64 20.24
N GLU A 134 -5.47 -5.65 20.68
CA GLU A 134 -4.43 -4.76 20.17
C GLU A 134 -4.06 -5.06 18.71
N MET A 135 -4.03 -6.33 18.32
CA MET A 135 -3.81 -6.71 16.92
C MET A 135 -5.05 -6.50 16.06
N ASP A 136 -6.24 -6.72 16.61
CA ASP A 136 -7.51 -6.48 15.92
C ASP A 136 -7.68 -4.99 15.59
N GLU A 137 -7.31 -4.10 16.51
CA GLU A 137 -7.29 -2.65 16.29
C GLU A 137 -6.22 -2.25 15.25
N GLU A 138 -4.99 -2.76 15.40
CA GLU A 138 -3.86 -2.45 14.52
C GLU A 138 -4.10 -2.89 13.07
N MET A 139 -4.53 -4.14 12.89
CA MET A 139 -4.85 -4.68 11.57
C MET A 139 -6.16 -4.10 11.04
N GLY A 140 -7.11 -3.75 11.91
CA GLY A 140 -8.33 -3.03 11.53
C GLY A 140 -8.03 -1.70 10.85
N LEU A 141 -7.21 -0.85 11.47
CA LEU A 141 -6.76 0.43 10.91
C LEU A 141 -5.99 0.23 9.59
N SER A 142 -5.11 -0.76 9.53
CA SER A 142 -4.33 -1.09 8.33
C SER A 142 -5.25 -1.47 7.16
N LEU A 143 -6.22 -2.35 7.40
CA LEU A 143 -7.15 -2.80 6.38
C LEU A 143 -8.16 -1.71 5.99
N GLU A 144 -8.57 -0.86 6.92
CA GLU A 144 -9.42 0.30 6.60
C GLU A 144 -8.69 1.27 5.65
N ALA A 145 -7.42 1.59 5.93
CA ALA A 145 -6.60 2.42 5.06
C ALA A 145 -6.46 1.79 3.66
N LEU A 146 -6.17 0.48 3.60
CA LEU A 146 -6.10 -0.28 2.34
C LEU A 146 -7.39 -0.22 1.55
N LEU A 147 -8.54 -0.42 2.20
CA LEU A 147 -9.84 -0.38 1.53
C LEU A 147 -10.17 1.02 0.99
N LYS A 148 -9.82 2.08 1.72
CA LYS A 148 -9.97 3.47 1.24
C LYS A 148 -9.09 3.75 0.01
N VAL A 149 -7.83 3.30 0.02
CA VAL A 149 -6.94 3.44 -1.14
C VAL A 149 -7.48 2.66 -2.34
N ILE A 150 -7.92 1.41 -2.13
CA ILE A 150 -8.53 0.58 -3.19
C ILE A 150 -9.77 1.25 -3.78
N ASP A 151 -10.66 1.79 -2.94
CA ASP A 151 -11.86 2.49 -3.39
C ASP A 151 -11.50 3.66 -4.32
N LEU A 152 -10.55 4.51 -3.90
CA LEU A 152 -10.12 5.66 -4.68
C LEU A 152 -9.49 5.26 -6.02
N VAL A 153 -8.60 4.26 -6.03
CA VAL A 153 -7.97 3.75 -7.27
C VAL A 153 -9.02 3.16 -8.22
N CYS A 154 -10.04 2.49 -7.69
CA CYS A 154 -11.12 1.92 -8.50
C CYS A 154 -12.08 2.98 -9.04
N ARG A 155 -12.40 4.01 -8.24
CA ARG A 155 -13.33 5.09 -8.59
C ARG A 155 -12.72 6.09 -9.57
N PHE A 156 -11.42 6.34 -9.47
CA PHE A 156 -10.72 7.37 -10.24
C PHE A 156 -9.48 6.80 -10.97
N PRO A 157 -9.62 5.79 -11.84
CA PRO A 157 -8.50 5.04 -12.42
C PRO A 157 -7.56 5.85 -13.34
N ASN A 158 -7.96 7.07 -13.72
CA ASN A 158 -7.15 7.99 -14.53
C ASN A 158 -6.46 9.09 -13.69
N SER A 159 -6.73 9.13 -12.38
CA SER A 159 -6.30 10.23 -11.51
C SER A 159 -5.72 9.76 -10.18
N VAL A 160 -6.12 8.60 -9.65
CA VAL A 160 -5.57 8.07 -8.39
C VAL A 160 -4.68 6.86 -8.65
N PHE A 161 -3.47 6.91 -8.10
CA PHE A 161 -2.51 5.81 -8.15
C PHE A 161 -1.89 5.59 -6.77
N CYS A 162 -1.50 4.34 -6.50
CA CYS A 162 -0.75 3.98 -5.30
C CYS A 162 0.48 3.20 -5.73
N LEU A 163 1.66 3.66 -5.33
CA LEU A 163 2.90 2.92 -5.48
C LEU A 163 3.00 1.85 -4.39
N LYS A 164 3.89 0.89 -4.61
CA LYS A 164 4.32 -0.08 -3.61
C LYS A 164 5.35 0.57 -2.68
N GLY A 165 5.10 0.49 -1.38
CA GLY A 165 6.09 0.69 -0.34
C GLY A 165 6.64 -0.64 0.20
N ASN A 166 7.59 -0.56 1.12
CA ASN A 166 8.20 -1.74 1.74
C ASN A 166 7.31 -2.38 2.83
N HIS A 167 6.42 -1.60 3.46
CA HIS A 167 5.41 -2.12 4.39
C HIS A 167 4.18 -2.72 3.69
N ASP A 168 4.04 -2.54 2.37
CA ASP A 168 3.02 -3.19 1.54
C ASP A 168 3.40 -4.66 1.23
N ASN A 169 3.61 -5.41 2.32
CA ASN A 169 4.04 -6.81 2.38
C ASN A 169 3.43 -7.48 3.63
N VAL A 170 2.09 -7.53 3.70
CA VAL A 170 1.35 -8.03 4.87
C VAL A 170 1.69 -9.49 5.21
N MET A 171 2.10 -10.26 4.19
CA MET A 171 2.44 -11.67 4.33
C MET A 171 3.89 -11.89 4.78
N ASN A 172 4.64 -10.83 5.08
CA ASN A 172 6.04 -10.88 5.51
C ASN A 172 6.93 -11.69 4.55
N ALA A 173 6.69 -11.53 3.25
CA ALA A 173 7.41 -12.24 2.21
C ALA A 173 8.87 -11.78 2.11
N ALA A 174 9.70 -12.63 1.54
CA ALA A 174 11.13 -12.38 1.27
C ALA A 174 11.47 -12.66 -0.20
N ASP A 175 10.53 -12.39 -1.11
CA ASP A 175 10.63 -12.64 -2.55
C ASP A 175 10.20 -11.42 -3.37
N HIS A 176 10.48 -11.42 -4.68
CA HIS A 176 10.13 -10.32 -5.61
C HIS A 176 10.61 -8.92 -5.18
N GLY A 177 11.64 -8.87 -4.35
CA GLY A 177 12.22 -7.64 -3.84
C GLY A 177 11.64 -7.15 -2.50
N ASP A 178 10.70 -7.91 -1.93
CA ASP A 178 10.25 -7.71 -0.56
C ASP A 178 11.22 -8.33 0.45
N PHE A 179 11.26 -7.72 1.63
CA PHE A 179 11.94 -8.25 2.80
C PHE A 179 11.01 -8.25 4.02
N PRO A 180 11.21 -9.20 4.95
CA PRO A 180 10.61 -9.12 6.28
C PRO A 180 11.06 -7.86 7.01
N PHE A 181 10.17 -7.28 7.82
CA PHE A 181 10.47 -6.04 8.55
C PHE A 181 10.10 -6.12 10.03
N TYR A 182 10.80 -5.31 10.81
CA TYR A 182 10.62 -5.16 12.25
C TYR A 182 10.99 -3.72 12.65
N LYS A 183 10.25 -3.12 13.59
CA LYS A 183 10.54 -1.76 14.09
C LYS A 183 10.37 -1.67 15.61
N TYR A 184 9.17 -1.89 16.11
CA TYR A 184 8.80 -1.95 17.52
C TYR A 184 8.71 -3.38 18.05
N ALA A 185 8.35 -4.32 17.18
CA ALA A 185 8.16 -5.73 17.52
C ALA A 185 8.63 -6.61 16.34
N ASP A 186 7.94 -7.71 16.08
CA ASP A 186 8.12 -8.55 14.88
C ASP A 186 6.90 -8.34 13.97
N GLU A 187 6.65 -7.07 13.60
CA GLU A 187 5.41 -6.61 12.98
C GLU A 187 5.05 -7.39 11.73
N GLY A 188 6.02 -7.65 10.85
CA GLY A 188 5.80 -8.42 9.64
C GLY A 188 5.25 -9.82 9.96
N ARG A 189 5.95 -10.59 10.81
CA ARG A 189 5.49 -11.95 11.16
C ARG A 189 4.17 -11.93 11.90
N MET A 190 3.99 -10.98 12.81
CA MET A 190 2.77 -10.83 13.62
C MET A 190 1.56 -10.49 12.74
N GLY A 191 1.69 -9.54 11.82
CA GLY A 191 0.66 -9.18 10.85
C GLY A 191 0.30 -10.34 9.94
N ALA A 192 1.30 -11.03 9.38
CA ALA A 192 1.08 -12.21 8.54
C ALA A 192 0.34 -13.33 9.28
N LEU A 193 0.74 -13.63 10.52
CA LEU A 193 0.10 -14.65 11.34
C LEU A 193 -1.36 -14.30 11.67
N TRP A 194 -1.60 -13.06 12.10
CA TRP A 194 -2.96 -12.57 12.36
C TRP A 194 -3.83 -12.68 11.11
N PHE A 195 -3.32 -12.23 9.96
CA PHE A 195 -4.06 -12.21 8.71
C PHE A 195 -4.41 -13.63 8.25
N GLN A 196 -3.46 -14.57 8.34
CA GLN A 196 -3.69 -15.98 7.99
C GLN A 196 -4.75 -16.64 8.88
N LEU A 197 -4.68 -16.41 10.20
CA LEU A 197 -5.65 -17.00 11.13
C LEU A 197 -7.06 -16.40 10.97
N ARG A 198 -7.17 -15.12 10.57
CA ARG A 198 -8.45 -14.44 10.37
C ARG A 198 -9.10 -14.72 9.01
N TYR A 199 -8.33 -14.69 7.93
CA TYR A 199 -8.85 -14.71 6.57
C TYR A 199 -8.51 -15.98 5.79
N GLY A 200 -7.59 -16.80 6.29
CA GLY A 200 -7.19 -18.04 5.64
C GLY A 200 -6.30 -17.84 4.41
N PRO A 201 -5.85 -18.96 3.80
CA PRO A 201 -4.81 -18.95 2.76
C PRO A 201 -5.27 -18.32 1.45
N ASP A 202 -6.55 -18.42 1.08
CA ASP A 202 -7.05 -17.92 -0.20
C ASP A 202 -7.01 -16.39 -0.28
N ILE A 203 -7.45 -15.72 0.78
CA ILE A 203 -7.39 -14.25 0.87
C ILE A 203 -5.95 -13.79 1.07
N ALA A 204 -5.12 -14.54 1.79
CA ALA A 204 -3.68 -14.26 1.92
C ALA A 204 -2.97 -14.28 0.55
N GLN A 205 -3.28 -15.24 -0.32
CA GLN A 205 -2.77 -15.26 -1.69
C GLN A 205 -3.31 -14.09 -2.52
N LEU A 206 -4.57 -13.72 -2.32
CA LEU A 206 -5.19 -12.62 -3.04
C LEU A 206 -4.58 -11.26 -2.68
N VAL A 207 -4.34 -10.98 -1.39
CA VAL A 207 -3.66 -9.74 -0.98
C VAL A 207 -2.22 -9.72 -1.50
N ARG A 208 -1.52 -10.85 -1.48
CA ARG A 208 -0.18 -10.95 -2.08
C ARG A 208 -0.18 -10.61 -3.57
N ARG A 209 -1.17 -11.10 -4.31
CA ARG A 209 -1.35 -10.77 -5.74
C ARG A 209 -1.63 -9.28 -5.96
N TYR A 210 -2.38 -8.65 -5.06
CA TYR A 210 -2.62 -7.21 -5.10
C TYR A 210 -1.32 -6.43 -4.86
N GLU A 211 -0.57 -6.75 -3.80
CA GLU A 211 0.72 -6.11 -3.48
C GLU A 211 1.70 -6.20 -4.65
N LEU A 212 1.86 -7.42 -5.22
CA LEU A 212 2.71 -7.65 -6.38
C LEU A 212 2.23 -6.93 -7.65
N SER A 213 0.98 -6.46 -7.69
CA SER A 213 0.43 -5.72 -8.82
C SER A 213 0.58 -4.20 -8.71
N LEU A 214 1.09 -3.69 -7.58
CA LEU A 214 1.30 -2.27 -7.39
C LEU A 214 2.46 -1.77 -8.26
N PRO A 215 2.36 -0.59 -8.91
CA PRO A 215 3.48 0.05 -9.55
C PRO A 215 4.54 0.44 -8.52
N VAL A 216 5.80 0.56 -8.94
CA VAL A 216 6.95 0.88 -8.05
C VAL A 216 7.49 2.29 -8.28
N ALA A 217 7.10 2.94 -9.38
CA ALA A 217 7.49 4.31 -9.67
C ALA A 217 6.41 5.06 -10.45
N ALA A 218 6.45 6.39 -10.36
CA ALA A 218 5.71 7.32 -11.17
C ALA A 218 6.63 8.39 -11.77
N VAL A 219 6.25 8.92 -12.92
CA VAL A 219 6.93 10.06 -13.56
C VAL A 219 5.89 11.13 -13.87
N GLY A 220 6.16 12.35 -13.39
CA GLY A 220 5.44 13.57 -13.74
C GLY A 220 6.23 14.41 -14.74
N GLU A 221 5.86 15.68 -14.92
CA GLU A 221 6.55 16.58 -15.85
C GLU A 221 7.99 16.88 -15.44
N ASN A 222 8.17 17.23 -14.16
CA ASN A 222 9.43 17.75 -13.63
C ASN A 222 9.91 16.95 -12.41
N TYR A 223 9.39 15.74 -12.23
CA TYR A 223 9.75 14.88 -11.10
C TYR A 223 9.54 13.41 -11.42
N CYS A 224 10.28 12.58 -10.70
CA CYS A 224 10.04 11.15 -10.55
C CYS A 224 9.65 10.89 -9.09
N ALA A 225 8.86 9.85 -8.87
CA ALA A 225 8.44 9.45 -7.53
C ALA A 225 8.54 7.93 -7.40
N SER A 226 9.09 7.49 -6.28
CA SER A 226 9.11 6.13 -5.78
C SER A 226 8.95 6.19 -4.27
N HIS A 227 8.72 5.05 -3.62
CA HIS A 227 8.59 5.00 -2.17
C HIS A 227 9.88 5.47 -1.48
N ALA A 228 11.01 4.91 -1.91
CA ALA A 228 12.34 5.30 -1.48
C ALA A 228 13.12 5.97 -2.63
N GLU A 229 14.19 6.67 -2.28
CA GLU A 229 15.18 7.14 -3.28
C GLU A 229 15.76 5.94 -4.05
N PRO A 230 15.92 5.99 -5.38
CA PRO A 230 16.56 4.91 -6.12
C PRO A 230 17.96 4.58 -5.58
N ALA A 231 18.23 3.33 -5.22
CA ALA A 231 19.56 2.92 -4.73
C ALA A 231 20.66 3.06 -5.79
N LEU A 232 20.28 2.94 -7.05
CA LEU A 232 21.15 2.94 -8.23
C LEU A 232 20.42 3.52 -9.45
N PRO A 233 21.11 3.93 -10.53
CA PRO A 233 20.47 4.40 -11.74
C PRO A 233 19.65 3.30 -12.41
N LEU A 234 18.35 3.55 -12.64
CA LEU A 234 17.42 2.60 -13.22
C LEU A 234 16.92 3.05 -14.60
N SER A 235 16.83 2.12 -15.55
CA SER A 235 16.25 2.42 -16.84
C SER A 235 14.73 2.29 -16.81
N ARG A 236 14.06 3.11 -17.63
CA ARG A 236 12.60 3.07 -17.79
C ARG A 236 12.09 1.67 -18.14
N SER A 237 12.80 0.93 -19.00
CA SER A 237 12.39 -0.43 -19.39
C SER A 237 12.49 -1.42 -18.24
N ALA A 238 13.50 -1.31 -17.37
CA ALA A 238 13.63 -2.15 -16.18
C ALA A 238 12.47 -1.90 -15.20
N ILE A 239 12.11 -0.63 -14.98
CA ILE A 239 10.98 -0.24 -14.12
C ILE A 239 9.66 -0.78 -14.69
N ILE A 240 9.43 -0.66 -16.00
CA ILE A 240 8.24 -1.22 -16.63
C ILE A 240 8.19 -2.75 -16.43
N ALA A 241 9.34 -3.43 -16.55
CA ALA A 241 9.48 -4.88 -16.43
C ALA A 241 9.79 -5.40 -15.01
N TYR A 242 9.52 -4.63 -13.95
CA TYR A 242 10.04 -4.90 -12.59
C TYR A 242 9.78 -6.29 -11.99
N PHE A 243 8.74 -7.02 -12.43
CA PHE A 243 8.43 -8.38 -11.94
C PHE A 243 9.52 -9.40 -12.30
N GLU A 244 10.29 -9.16 -13.36
CA GLU A 244 11.47 -9.95 -13.72
C GLU A 244 12.74 -9.50 -12.96
N HIS A 245 12.65 -8.39 -12.23
CA HIS A 245 13.78 -7.67 -11.66
C HIS A 245 13.56 -7.32 -10.18
N PRO A 246 13.65 -8.29 -9.25
CA PRO A 246 13.56 -8.04 -7.80
C PRO A 246 14.47 -6.92 -7.31
N GLU A 247 15.65 -6.76 -7.92
CA GLU A 247 16.60 -5.70 -7.61
C GLU A 247 16.08 -4.29 -7.93
N VAL A 248 15.19 -4.15 -8.92
CA VAL A 248 14.54 -2.88 -9.25
C VAL A 248 13.54 -2.51 -8.16
N VAL A 249 12.77 -3.48 -7.67
CA VAL A 249 11.84 -3.28 -6.55
C VAL A 249 12.62 -2.87 -5.30
N GLN A 250 13.68 -3.61 -4.97
CA GLN A 250 14.53 -3.30 -3.82
C GLN A 250 15.09 -1.88 -3.88
N ALA A 251 15.63 -1.50 -5.04
CA ALA A 251 16.21 -0.17 -5.23
C ALA A 251 15.19 0.96 -5.12
N LEU A 252 13.88 0.71 -5.30
CA LEU A 252 12.84 1.74 -5.30
C LEU A 252 12.02 1.80 -4.00
N ILE A 253 12.11 0.79 -3.13
CA ILE A 253 11.28 0.76 -1.90
C ILE A 253 12.09 0.54 -0.61
N TRP A 254 13.38 0.19 -0.67
CA TRP A 254 14.16 -0.15 0.54
C TRP A 254 15.37 0.74 0.82
N THR A 255 15.72 1.67 -0.07
CA THR A 255 16.91 2.51 0.10
C THR A 255 16.75 3.41 1.31
N ALA A 256 17.64 3.28 2.30
CA ALA A 256 17.62 4.18 3.44
C ALA A 256 18.22 5.55 3.08
N ASN A 257 17.93 6.54 3.93
CA ASN A 257 18.46 7.89 3.77
C ASN A 257 19.98 7.88 3.62
N ALA A 258 20.48 8.57 2.59
CA ALA A 258 21.91 8.70 2.28
C ALA A 258 22.63 7.40 1.88
N GLU A 259 21.91 6.33 1.55
CA GLU A 259 22.49 5.09 1.03
C GLU A 259 22.45 4.98 -0.50
N ALA A 260 21.75 5.91 -1.17
CA ALA A 260 21.72 5.96 -2.62
C ALA A 260 23.12 6.22 -3.21
N LYS A 261 23.45 5.49 -4.28
CA LYS A 261 24.69 5.73 -5.03
C LYS A 261 24.67 7.11 -5.70
N GLU A 262 25.84 7.71 -5.85
CA GLU A 262 25.99 8.94 -6.63
C GLU A 262 25.48 8.73 -8.07
N GLY A 263 24.65 9.66 -8.55
CA GLY A 263 24.03 9.61 -9.88
C GLY A 263 22.76 8.75 -9.98
N SER A 264 22.24 8.19 -8.87
CA SER A 264 20.95 7.48 -8.86
C SER A 264 19.76 8.36 -9.23
N VAL A 265 19.87 9.66 -8.93
CA VAL A 265 18.96 10.72 -9.38
C VAL A 265 19.79 11.72 -10.17
N ALA A 266 19.42 12.00 -11.41
CA ALA A 266 20.15 12.86 -12.35
C ALA A 266 19.19 13.75 -13.14
#